data_AF-A0A9D4WSV9-F1
#
_entry.id   AF-A0A9D4WSV9-F1
#
_cell.length_a   1.000
_cell.length_b   1.000
_cell.length_c   1.000
_cell.angle_alpha   90.00
_cell.angle_beta   90.00
_cell.angle_gamma   90.00
#
_symmetry.space_group_name_H-M   'P 1'
#
loop_
_entity.id
_entity.type
_entity.pdbx_description
1 polymer ?
#
loop_
_entity_poly.entity_id
_entity_poly.type
_entity_poly.pdbx_seq_one_letter_code
_entity_poly.pdbx_strand_id
1 'polypeptide(L)'
;CIMRSSWNKLLGFLKVETLAAKPMKEKLKMFNLHFEEICRVQSQWFVFDEQLREELRISVEKLLLPAYGSFIGRFQIIPELAKNGDKYIKFGMEDIEARLNNLFQGRIGSNGGRK
;
A
#
# COMPACT_ATOMS: atom_id res chain seq x y z
N CYS A 1 6.70 -15.28 8.89
CA CYS A 1 7.73 -14.26 9.22
C CYS A 1 8.01 -13.27 8.09
N ILE A 2 8.03 -13.69 6.82
CA ILE A 2 8.35 -12.81 5.67
C ILE A 2 7.31 -11.70 5.46
N MET A 3 6.01 -12.03 5.51
CA MET A 3 4.93 -11.05 5.30
C MET A 3 5.00 -9.89 6.30
N ARG A 4 5.14 -10.19 7.60
CA ARG A 4 5.21 -9.18 8.67
C ARG A 4 6.44 -8.27 8.54
N SER A 5 7.57 -8.80 8.08
CA SER A 5 8.80 -8.01 7.88
C SER A 5 8.66 -7.01 6.72
N SER A 6 8.07 -7.44 5.59
CA SER A 6 7.86 -6.57 4.42
C SER A 6 6.93 -5.40 4.73
N TRP A 7 5.81 -5.65 5.43
CA TRP A 7 4.88 -4.60 5.84
C TRP A 7 5.48 -3.68 6.91
N ASN A 8 6.27 -4.19 7.86
CA ASN A 8 6.98 -3.36 8.83
C ASN A 8 7.97 -2.39 8.17
N LYS A 9 8.71 -2.83 7.16
CA LYS A 9 9.60 -1.95 6.38
C LYS A 9 8.80 -0.85 5.68
N LEU A 10 7.65 -1.20 5.11
CA LEU A 10 6.77 -0.25 4.43
C LEU A 10 6.18 0.79 5.40
N LEU A 11 5.74 0.36 6.59
CA LEU A 11 5.30 1.24 7.67
C LEU A 11 6.42 2.18 8.18
N GLY A 12 7.68 1.76 8.06
CA GLY A 12 8.84 2.60 8.37
C GLY A 12 8.88 3.87 7.51
N PHE A 13 8.50 3.80 6.23
CA PHE A 13 8.46 5.00 5.37
C PHE A 13 7.32 5.94 5.73
N LEU A 14 6.23 5.42 6.29
CA LEU A 14 5.08 6.21 6.74
C LEU A 14 5.32 6.90 8.10
N LYS A 15 6.43 6.60 8.79
CA LYS A 15 6.82 7.35 10.00
C LYS A 15 7.22 8.77 9.62
N VAL A 16 6.38 9.72 10.00
CA VAL A 16 6.62 11.15 9.82
C VAL A 16 7.45 11.67 10.99
N GLU A 17 8.76 11.79 10.78
CA GLU A 17 9.72 12.35 11.73
C GLU A 17 9.98 13.85 11.49
N THR A 18 9.64 14.34 10.30
CA THR A 18 9.83 15.73 9.88
C THR A 18 8.70 16.15 8.95
N LEU A 19 8.25 17.40 9.07
CA LEU A 19 7.23 18.02 8.21
C LEU A 19 7.85 18.81 7.05
N ALA A 20 9.09 18.49 6.67
CA ALA A 20 9.72 19.08 5.50
C ALA A 20 9.24 18.42 4.21
N ALA A 21 8.93 19.23 3.20
CA ALA A 21 8.34 18.78 1.94
C ALA A 21 9.23 17.76 1.19
N LYS A 22 10.54 18.03 1.09
CA LYS A 22 11.50 17.18 0.37
C LYS A 22 11.61 15.75 0.93
N PRO A 23 11.87 15.52 2.24
CA PRO A 23 11.93 14.17 2.79
C PRO A 23 10.56 13.46 2.76
N MET A 24 9.45 14.18 2.90
CA MET A 24 8.12 13.57 2.77
C MET A 24 7.82 13.10 1.33
N LYS A 25 8.23 13.85 0.30
CA LYS A 25 8.17 13.41 -1.10
C LYS A 25 8.96 12.12 -1.32
N GLU A 26 10.19 12.06 -0.81
CA GLU A 26 11.05 10.89 -0.97
C GLU A 26 10.47 9.66 -0.25
N LYS A 27 9.96 9.84 0.98
CA LYS A 27 9.27 8.79 1.73
C LYS A 27 8.03 8.27 0.99
N LEU A 28 7.22 9.16 0.41
CA LEU A 28 6.04 8.77 -0.39
C LEU A 28 6.43 8.01 -1.66
N LYS A 29 7.50 8.43 -2.34
CA LYS A 29 8.02 7.73 -3.52
C LYS A 29 8.50 6.31 -3.17
N MET A 30 9.26 6.17 -2.09
CA MET A 30 9.72 4.87 -1.60
C MET A 30 8.57 3.97 -1.17
N PHE A 31 7.55 4.54 -0.51
CA PHE A 31 6.31 3.86 -0.19
C PHE A 31 5.65 3.31 -1.46
N ASN A 32 5.43 4.14 -2.48
CA ASN A 32 4.77 3.73 -3.73
C ASN A 32 5.49 2.55 -4.41
N LEU A 33 6.83 2.61 -4.48
CA LEU A 33 7.65 1.56 -5.08
C LEU A 33 7.53 0.24 -4.33
N HIS A 34 7.70 0.25 -3.00
CA HIS A 34 7.62 -0.97 -2.20
C HIS A 34 6.20 -1.51 -2.06
N PHE A 35 5.19 -0.64 -2.02
CA PHE A 35 3.79 -1.06 -2.02
C PHE A 35 3.44 -1.83 -3.29
N GLU A 36 3.80 -1.30 -4.46
CA GLU A 36 3.59 -1.99 -5.74
C GLU A 36 4.30 -3.33 -5.79
N GLU A 37 5.56 -3.39 -5.35
CA GLU A 37 6.34 -4.63 -5.33
C GLU A 37 5.70 -5.69 -4.42
N ILE A 38 5.30 -5.30 -3.20
CA ILE A 38 4.64 -6.20 -2.26
C ILE A 38 3.31 -6.69 -2.83
N CYS A 39 2.47 -5.80 -3.36
CA CYS A 39 1.21 -6.19 -4.00
C CYS A 39 1.44 -7.11 -5.20
N ARG A 40 2.45 -6.85 -6.03
CA ARG A 40 2.79 -7.70 -7.19
C ARG A 40 3.21 -9.11 -6.77
N VAL A 41 4.03 -9.23 -5.72
CA VAL A 41 4.52 -10.52 -5.24
C VAL A 41 3.41 -11.28 -4.51
N GLN A 42 2.71 -10.63 -3.57
CA GLN A 42 1.72 -11.30 -2.71
C GLN A 42 0.38 -11.58 -3.43
N SER A 43 0.06 -10.88 -4.52
CA SER A 43 -1.07 -11.25 -5.40
C SER A 43 -0.82 -12.54 -6.19
N GLN A 44 0.43 -12.94 -6.40
CA GLN A 44 0.76 -14.21 -7.04
C GLN A 44 0.63 -15.40 -6.10
N TRP A 45 0.64 -15.16 -4.79
CA TRP A 45 0.48 -16.22 -3.81
C TRP A 45 -0.97 -16.64 -3.77
N PHE A 46 -1.22 -17.95 -3.76
CA PHE A 46 -2.56 -18.51 -3.61
C PHE A 46 -2.69 -19.08 -2.20
N VAL A 47 -3.56 -18.48 -1.38
CA VAL A 47 -3.89 -18.99 -0.05
C VAL A 47 -5.22 -19.73 -0.15
N PHE A 48 -5.21 -21.06 -0.02
CA PHE A 48 -6.40 -21.90 -0.21
C PHE A 48 -7.47 -21.67 0.86
N ASP A 49 -7.06 -21.45 2.11
CA ASP A 49 -7.94 -21.19 3.24
C ASP A 49 -8.48 -19.75 3.16
N GLU A 50 -9.78 -19.61 2.94
CA GLU A 50 -10.46 -18.33 2.78
C GLU A 50 -10.50 -17.52 4.08
N GLN A 51 -10.67 -18.18 5.24
CA GLN A 51 -10.64 -17.49 6.54
C GLN A 51 -9.25 -16.95 6.83
N LEU A 52 -8.21 -17.77 6.65
CA LEU A 52 -6.83 -17.34 6.82
C LEU A 52 -6.49 -16.20 5.85
N ARG A 53 -6.97 -16.28 4.60
CA ARG A 53 -6.79 -15.22 3.60
C ARG A 53 -7.41 -13.91 4.07
N GLU A 54 -8.64 -13.96 4.56
CA GLU A 54 -9.36 -12.79 5.06
C GLU A 54 -8.69 -12.21 6.30
N GLU A 55 -8.28 -13.05 7.27
CA GLU A 55 -7.55 -12.61 8.46
C GLU A 55 -6.24 -11.91 8.12
N LEU A 56 -5.49 -12.43 7.15
CA LEU A 56 -4.26 -11.82 6.66
C LEU A 56 -4.55 -10.47 5.98
N ARG A 57 -5.61 -10.38 5.18
CA ARG A 57 -6.02 -9.11 4.55
C ARG A 57 -6.38 -8.07 5.60
N ILE A 58 -7.27 -8.42 6.53
CA ILE A 58 -7.72 -7.55 7.62
C ILE A 58 -6.52 -7.09 8.47
N SER A 59 -5.57 -7.99 8.74
CA SER A 59 -4.37 -7.65 9.50
C SER A 59 -3.50 -6.60 8.79
N VAL A 60 -3.35 -6.70 7.48
CA VAL A 60 -2.61 -5.72 6.67
C VAL A 60 -3.36 -4.39 6.59
N GLU A 61 -4.68 -4.42 6.34
CA GLU A 61 -5.53 -3.22 6.29
C GLU A 61 -5.47 -2.43 7.60
N LYS A 62 -5.64 -3.11 8.75
CA LYS A 62 -5.60 -2.50 10.09
C LYS A 62 -4.26 -1.84 10.41
N LEU A 63 -3.18 -2.26 9.77
CA LEU A 63 -1.86 -1.65 9.94
C LEU A 63 -1.61 -0.52 8.94
N LEU A 64 -1.97 -0.74 7.67
CA LEU A 64 -1.59 0.13 6.58
C LEU A 64 -2.50 1.36 6.44
N LEU A 65 -3.82 1.18 6.49
CA LEU A 65 -4.77 2.26 6.28
C LEU A 65 -4.62 3.40 7.30
N PRO A 66 -4.56 3.15 8.63
CA PRO A 66 -4.37 4.24 9.58
C PRO A 66 -3.01 4.94 9.42
N ALA A 67 -1.95 4.19 9.11
CA ALA A 67 -0.62 4.76 8.90
C ALA A 67 -0.57 5.63 7.63
N TYR A 68 -1.16 5.15 6.54
CA TYR A 68 -1.19 5.86 5.25
C TYR A 68 -2.07 7.10 5.34
N GLY A 69 -3.28 6.98 5.89
CA GLY A 69 -4.19 8.10 6.11
C GLY A 69 -3.55 9.20 6.96
N SER A 70 -2.86 8.84 8.05
CA SER A 70 -2.14 9.82 8.88
C SER A 70 -1.01 10.51 8.12
N PHE A 71 -0.24 9.76 7.33
CA PHE A 71 0.85 10.30 6.51
C PHE A 71 0.31 11.29 5.47
N ILE A 72 -0.74 10.93 4.74
CA ILE A 72 -1.35 11.77 3.70
C ILE A 72 -1.99 13.03 4.31
N GLY A 73 -2.67 12.91 5.45
CA GLY A 73 -3.20 14.07 6.16
C GLY A 73 -2.10 15.08 6.50
N ARG A 74 -0.95 14.61 7.00
CA ARG A 74 0.22 15.48 7.27
C ARG A 74 0.85 16.03 5.99
N PHE A 75 0.90 15.22 4.93
CA PHE A 75 1.41 15.61 3.62
C PHE A 75 0.61 16.78 3.04
N GLN A 76 -0.71 16.77 3.19
CA GLN A 76 -1.63 17.81 2.70
C GLN A 76 -1.61 19.10 3.55
N ILE A 77 -1.15 19.05 4.81
CA ILE A 77 -1.00 20.25 5.65
C ILE A 77 0.16 21.14 5.17
N ILE A 78 1.14 20.59 4.46
CA ILE A 78 2.32 21.32 4.00
C ILE A 78 1.97 22.10 2.73
N PRO A 79 2.03 23.45 2.71
CA PRO A 79 1.51 24.25 1.60
C PRO A 79 2.18 23.96 0.25
N GLU A 80 3.48 23.66 0.23
CA GLU A 80 4.21 23.28 -0.99
C GLU A 80 3.69 21.97 -1.60
N LEU A 81 3.32 21.03 -0.73
CA LEU A 81 2.82 19.71 -1.11
C LEU A 81 1.34 19.77 -1.47
N ALA A 82 0.55 20.51 -0.70
CA ALA A 82 -0.88 20.70 -0.93
C ALA A 82 -1.18 21.26 -2.33
N LYS A 83 -0.40 22.26 -2.78
CA LYS A 83 -0.56 22.88 -4.10
C LYS A 83 -0.33 21.93 -5.28
N ASN A 84 0.39 20.84 -5.05
CA ASN A 84 0.77 19.87 -6.08
C ASN A 84 0.47 18.43 -5.63
N GLY A 85 -0.47 18.24 -4.71
CA GLY A 85 -0.70 16.96 -4.02
C GLY A 85 -1.00 15.83 -5.00
N ASP A 86 -1.85 16.11 -5.98
CA ASP A 86 -2.26 15.17 -7.04
C ASP A 86 -1.10 14.69 -7.93
N LYS A 87 0.01 15.45 -7.99
CA LYS A 87 1.21 15.01 -8.73
C LYS A 87 2.03 13.96 -7.97
N TYR A 88 1.90 13.89 -6.65
CA TYR A 88 2.74 13.02 -5.81
C TYR A 88 1.98 11.83 -5.24
N ILE A 89 0.68 12.01 -4.95
CA ILE A 89 -0.18 10.98 -4.39
C ILE A 89 -0.68 10.09 -5.54
N LYS A 90 0.03 8.96 -5.75
CA LYS A 90 -0.28 7.99 -6.81
C LYS A 90 -1.45 7.08 -6.45
N PHE A 91 -1.68 6.83 -5.16
CA PHE A 91 -2.69 5.90 -4.67
C PHE A 91 -3.60 6.62 -3.67
N GLY A 92 -4.90 6.70 -3.95
CA GLY A 92 -5.89 7.08 -2.95
C GLY A 92 -6.08 6.00 -1.89
N MET A 93 -6.79 6.32 -0.80
CA MET A 93 -7.16 5.32 0.21
C MET A 93 -7.93 4.15 -0.41
N GLU A 94 -8.89 4.44 -1.29
CA GLU A 94 -9.67 3.44 -2.02
C GLU A 94 -8.79 2.57 -2.94
N ASP A 95 -7.78 3.16 -3.59
CA ASP A 95 -6.83 2.39 -4.42
C ASP A 95 -6.00 1.42 -3.57
N ILE A 96 -5.56 1.87 -2.38
CA ILE A 96 -4.83 1.02 -1.43
C ILE A 96 -5.73 -0.15 -1.01
N GLU A 97 -6.97 0.12 -0.60
CA GLU A 97 -7.94 -0.93 -0.21
C GLU A 97 -8.20 -1.91 -1.36
N ALA A 98 -8.42 -1.41 -2.58
CA ALA A 98 -8.61 -2.26 -3.75
C ALA A 98 -7.39 -3.16 -4.02
N ARG A 99 -6.16 -2.65 -3.87
CA ARG A 99 -4.95 -3.45 -4.01
C ARG A 99 -4.81 -4.51 -2.92
N LEU A 100 -5.18 -4.19 -1.68
CA LEU A 100 -5.17 -5.13 -0.56
C LEU A 100 -6.20 -6.25 -0.74
N ASN A 101 -7.39 -5.92 -1.26
CA ASN A 101 -8.43 -6.89 -1.61
C ASN A 101 -7.98 -7.94 -2.62
N ASN A 102 -7.09 -7.57 -3.54
CA ASN A 102 -6.54 -8.47 -4.56
C ASN A 102 -5.36 -9.34 -4.07
N LEU A 103 -4.92 -9.20 -2.82
CA LEU A 103 -3.83 -10.01 -2.28
C LEU A 103 -4.27 -11.48 -2.10
N PHE A 104 -3.32 -12.40 -2.25
CA PHE A 104 -3.48 -13.83 -1.95
C PHE A 104 -4.50 -14.61 -2.80
N GLN A 105 -5.05 -13.98 -3.83
CA GLN A 105 -6.00 -14.62 -4.75
C GLN A 105 -5.31 -15.51 -5.80
N GLY A 106 -3.98 -15.41 -5.95
CA GLY A 106 -3.24 -16.00 -7.06
C GLY A 106 -3.58 -15.32 -8.39
N ARG A 107 -2.70 -15.42 -9.40
CA ARG A 107 -3.14 -15.12 -10.77
C ARG A 107 -4.16 -16.20 -11.17
N ILE A 108 -5.44 -15.87 -11.18
CA ILE A 108 -6.35 -16.51 -12.13
C ILE A 108 -5.85 -16.06 -13.49
N GLY A 109 -4.97 -16.85 -14.11
CA GLY A 109 -4.73 -16.71 -15.54
C GLY A 109 -6.10 -16.73 -16.19
N SER A 110 -6.51 -15.61 -16.78
CA SER A 110 -7.66 -15.56 -17.67
C SER A 110 -7.33 -16.49 -18.85
N ASN A 111 -7.58 -17.78 -18.67
CA ASN A 111 -7.43 -18.77 -19.70
C ASN A 111 -8.58 -18.56 -20.68
N GLY A 112 -8.23 -18.17 -21.91
CA GLY A 112 -8.94 -18.47 -23.15
C GLY A 112 -10.47 -18.39 -23.14
N GLY A 113 -11.00 -17.21 -23.46
CA GLY A 113 -12.31 -17.09 -24.10
C GLY A 113 -12.13 -16.99 -25.61
N ARG A 114 -11.94 -18.13 -26.29
CA ARG A 114 -12.10 -18.23 -27.75
C ARG A 114 -13.55 -17.87 -28.11
N LYS A 115 -13.75 -16.93 -29.03
CA LYS A 115 -14.85 -16.91 -29.98
C LYS A 115 -14.30 -16.55 -31.34
#